data_AF-A0A948ISP6-F1
#
_entry.id   AF-A0A948ISP6-F1
#
_cell.length_a   1.000
_cell.length_b   1.000
_cell.length_c   1.000
_cell.angle_alpha   90.00
_cell.angle_beta   90.00
_cell.angle_gamma   90.00
#
_symmetry.space_group_name_H-M   'P 1'
#
loop_
_entity.id
_entity.type
_entity.pdbx_description
1 polymer ?
#
loop_
_entity_poly.entity_id
_entity_poly.type
_entity_poly.pdbx_seq_one_letter_code
_entity_poly.pdbx_strand_id
1 'polypeptide(L)'
;MPPQLGIDEMNNMSSLKMAACAVAAWAALAAPSFAATFSNNWSFVDTDTGATVGGVISGLVDGDNLSADGLTITVTQSPYDVMLGDYTFDFSAGAGYPSNQDTYSASNSVVTFANFIYANEMGEFLTFGTHPTGGSFYPQLISYNTGEWAYNMTAGVQFSAVTAAEPAGVPEPATWAIMIGGLGLVGARMRRRRGTTAAAA
;
A
#
# COMPACT_ATOMS: atom_id res chain seq x y z
N MET A 1 -18.80 55.71 -31.79
CA MET A 1 -18.80 55.75 -30.31
C MET A 1 -18.61 54.31 -29.82
N PRO A 2 -17.50 53.99 -29.15
CA PRO A 2 -17.33 52.65 -28.58
C PRO A 2 -18.29 52.47 -27.39
N PRO A 3 -18.90 51.28 -27.23
CA PRO A 3 -19.76 51.01 -26.09
C PRO A 3 -18.91 51.04 -24.81
N GLN A 4 -19.30 51.91 -23.87
CA GLN A 4 -18.72 51.89 -22.54
C GLN A 4 -19.24 50.64 -21.82
N LEU A 5 -18.34 49.67 -21.62
CA LEU A 5 -18.57 48.58 -20.68
C LEU A 5 -18.83 49.19 -19.30
N GLY A 6 -20.02 48.93 -18.76
CA GLY A 6 -20.45 49.45 -17.47
C GLY A 6 -19.55 48.92 -16.35
N ILE A 7 -19.29 49.76 -15.36
CA ILE A 7 -18.44 49.46 -14.19
C ILE A 7 -18.85 48.15 -13.49
N ASP A 8 -20.12 47.75 -13.62
CA ASP A 8 -20.65 46.50 -13.08
C ASP A 8 -20.11 45.23 -13.78
N GLU A 9 -19.82 45.27 -15.09
CA GLU A 9 -19.21 44.12 -15.80
C GLU A 9 -17.75 43.89 -15.39
N MET A 10 -17.01 44.95 -15.05
CA MET A 10 -15.64 44.84 -14.57
C MET A 10 -15.55 44.21 -13.17
N ASN A 11 -16.53 44.45 -12.30
CA ASN A 11 -16.56 43.85 -10.97
C ASN A 11 -16.89 42.35 -11.01
N ASN A 12 -17.73 41.91 -11.95
CA ASN A 12 -18.08 40.49 -12.10
C ASN A 12 -16.93 39.63 -12.65
N MET A 13 -16.02 40.21 -13.42
CA MET A 13 -14.84 39.51 -13.92
C MET A 13 -13.74 39.31 -12.86
N SER A 14 -13.71 40.11 -11.80
CA SER A 14 -12.70 39.99 -10.73
C SER A 14 -13.06 38.88 -9.74
N SER A 15 -14.35 38.76 -9.39
CA SER A 15 -14.88 37.72 -8.51
C SER A 15 -14.72 36.32 -9.10
N LEU A 16 -14.97 36.16 -10.41
CA LEU A 16 -14.85 34.88 -11.09
C LEU A 16 -13.39 34.36 -11.13
N LYS A 17 -12.42 35.26 -11.29
CA LYS A 17 -10.99 34.91 -11.29
C LYS A 17 -10.48 34.54 -9.91
N MET A 18 -10.94 35.23 -8.86
CA MET A 18 -10.63 34.85 -7.47
C MET A 18 -11.24 33.49 -7.11
N ALA A 19 -12.48 33.23 -7.51
CA ALA A 19 -13.14 31.94 -7.27
C ALA A 19 -12.38 30.78 -7.95
N ALA A 20 -11.92 30.96 -9.19
CA ALA A 20 -11.15 29.93 -9.90
C ALA A 20 -9.79 29.61 -9.22
N CYS A 21 -9.10 30.61 -8.68
CA CYS A 21 -7.85 30.39 -7.93
C CYS A 21 -8.08 29.66 -6.59
N ALA A 22 -9.19 29.94 -5.90
CA ALA A 22 -9.53 29.28 -4.65
C ALA A 22 -9.84 27.78 -4.84
N VAL A 23 -10.56 27.42 -5.91
CA VAL A 23 -10.88 26.02 -6.24
C VAL A 23 -9.62 25.22 -6.59
N ALA A 24 -8.68 25.81 -7.34
CA ALA A 24 -7.41 25.15 -7.66
C ALA A 24 -6.52 24.91 -6.42
N ALA A 25 -6.52 25.84 -5.45
CA ALA A 25 -5.80 25.67 -4.19
C ALA A 25 -6.41 24.58 -3.31
N TRP A 26 -7.73 24.44 -3.29
CA TRP A 26 -8.43 23.38 -2.56
C TRP A 26 -8.21 21.99 -3.18
N ALA A 27 -8.19 21.88 -4.51
CA ALA A 27 -7.89 20.62 -5.18
C ALA A 27 -6.45 20.12 -4.91
N ALA A 28 -5.50 21.04 -4.69
CA ALA A 28 -4.10 20.68 -4.37
C ALA A 28 -3.89 20.21 -2.91
N LEU A 29 -4.82 20.54 -2.00
CA LEU A 29 -4.78 20.09 -0.60
C LEU A 29 -5.39 18.69 -0.38
N ALA A 30 -6.10 18.16 -1.37
CA ALA A 30 -6.76 16.86 -1.31
C ALA A 30 -5.94 15.74 -1.99
N ALA A 31 -4.60 15.84 -1.97
CA ALA A 31 -3.79 14.73 -2.45
C ALA A 31 -4.03 13.51 -1.54
N PRO A 32 -4.39 12.35 -2.09
CA PRO A 32 -4.52 11.14 -1.29
C PRO A 32 -3.16 10.86 -0.65
N SER A 33 -3.15 10.71 0.68
CA SER A 33 -2.00 10.13 1.36
C SER A 33 -1.84 8.71 0.83
N PHE A 34 -0.80 8.45 0.03
CA PHE A 34 -0.45 7.08 -0.31
C PHE A 34 -0.09 6.38 1.00
N ALA A 35 -0.96 5.48 1.43
CA ALA A 35 -0.70 4.71 2.61
C ALA A 35 0.51 3.81 2.33
N ALA A 36 1.49 3.81 3.24
CA ALA A 36 2.72 3.07 3.05
C ALA A 36 2.39 1.57 2.93
N THR A 37 2.86 0.94 1.86
CA THR A 37 2.76 -0.51 1.70
C THR A 37 3.99 -1.18 2.29
N PHE A 38 3.78 -2.24 3.07
CA PHE A 38 4.85 -3.01 3.68
C PHE A 38 4.98 -4.39 3.04
N SER A 39 6.20 -4.88 3.00
CA SER A 39 6.53 -6.25 2.61
C SER A 39 7.47 -6.84 3.67
N ASN A 40 7.27 -8.11 3.99
CA ASN A 40 8.11 -8.82 4.95
C ASN A 40 8.47 -10.22 4.44
N ASN A 41 9.75 -10.57 4.48
CA ASN A 41 10.18 -11.93 4.17
C ASN A 41 10.07 -12.78 5.43
N TRP A 42 9.47 -13.96 5.31
CA TRP A 42 9.38 -14.91 6.41
C TRP A 42 10.11 -16.20 6.05
N SER A 43 10.64 -16.91 7.05
CA SER A 43 11.17 -18.25 6.87
C SER A 43 11.16 -19.09 8.14
N PHE A 44 11.19 -20.40 7.95
CA PHE A 44 11.43 -21.40 8.99
C PHE A 44 12.16 -22.61 8.39
N VAL A 45 12.70 -23.48 9.24
CA VAL A 45 13.31 -24.74 8.81
C VAL A 45 12.31 -25.88 9.03
N ASP A 46 11.94 -26.60 7.99
CA ASP A 46 11.08 -27.77 8.13
C ASP A 46 11.74 -28.83 9.01
N THR A 47 10.99 -29.36 9.97
CA THR A 47 11.50 -30.29 10.98
C THR A 47 11.85 -31.64 10.37
N ASP A 48 11.08 -32.08 9.37
CA ASP A 48 11.24 -33.40 8.78
C ASP A 48 12.39 -33.43 7.77
N THR A 49 12.43 -32.45 6.88
CA THR A 49 13.41 -32.41 5.78
C THR A 49 14.68 -31.62 6.11
N GLY A 50 14.63 -30.72 7.10
CA GLY A 50 15.70 -29.75 7.37
C GLY A 50 15.83 -28.65 6.31
N ALA A 51 14.94 -28.61 5.32
CA ALA A 51 14.93 -27.58 4.28
C ALA A 51 14.34 -26.28 4.81
N THR A 52 14.77 -25.14 4.27
CA THR A 52 14.15 -23.84 4.55
C THR A 52 12.84 -23.72 3.78
N VAL A 53 11.78 -23.33 4.49
CA VAL A 53 10.51 -22.88 3.93
C VAL A 53 10.45 -21.37 4.13
N GLY A 54 10.00 -20.64 3.11
CA GLY A 54 9.95 -19.19 3.21
C GLY A 54 9.15 -18.55 2.10
N GLY A 55 8.92 -17.26 2.29
CA GLY A 55 8.06 -16.49 1.43
C GLY A 55 8.06 -15.01 1.72
N VAL A 56 7.12 -14.32 1.09
CA VAL A 56 6.91 -12.89 1.23
C VAL A 56 5.47 -12.66 1.65
N ILE A 57 5.27 -11.85 2.68
CA ILE A 57 3.97 -11.26 3.03
C ILE A 57 3.96 -9.85 2.44
N SER A 58 2.94 -9.54 1.66
CA SER A 58 2.79 -8.24 0.98
C SER A 58 1.35 -7.74 1.03
N GLY A 59 1.15 -6.47 0.68
CA GLY A 59 -0.18 -5.83 0.67
C GLY A 59 -0.61 -5.25 2.02
N LEU A 60 0.29 -5.22 3.01
CA LEU A 60 0.07 -4.56 4.30
C LEU A 60 0.06 -3.04 4.14
N VAL A 61 -0.90 -2.35 4.74
CA VAL A 61 -1.04 -0.89 4.69
C VAL A 61 -1.07 -0.29 6.10
N ASP A 62 -0.44 0.88 6.30
CA ASP A 62 -0.42 1.53 7.63
C ASP A 62 -1.85 1.96 8.03
N GLY A 63 -2.27 1.55 9.22
CA GLY A 63 -3.63 1.74 9.72
C GLY A 63 -4.55 0.53 9.54
N ASP A 64 -4.10 -0.53 8.88
CA ASP A 64 -4.83 -1.80 8.79
C ASP A 64 -5.03 -2.40 10.18
N ASN A 65 -6.30 -2.68 10.52
CA ASN A 65 -6.71 -3.03 11.87
C ASN A 65 -7.65 -4.24 11.97
N LEU A 66 -8.01 -4.90 10.85
CA LEU A 66 -8.69 -6.20 10.76
C LEU A 66 -9.20 -6.40 9.31
N SER A 67 -9.31 -7.67 8.91
CA SER A 67 -9.69 -8.19 7.59
C SER A 67 -8.53 -8.25 6.57
N ALA A 68 -8.28 -9.47 6.13
CA ALA A 68 -7.18 -9.87 5.27
C ALA A 68 -7.43 -9.61 3.77
N ASP A 69 -8.35 -8.70 3.46
CA ASP A 69 -8.56 -8.25 2.09
C ASP A 69 -7.33 -7.45 1.64
N GLY A 70 -6.60 -8.01 0.67
CA GLY A 70 -5.41 -7.38 0.08
C GLY A 70 -4.08 -7.94 0.59
N LEU A 71 -4.04 -8.75 1.66
CA LEU A 71 -2.82 -9.43 2.07
C LEU A 71 -2.56 -10.64 1.17
N THR A 72 -1.39 -10.66 0.54
CA THR A 72 -0.95 -11.79 -0.28
C THR A 72 0.29 -12.40 0.36
N ILE A 73 0.26 -13.71 0.61
CA ILE A 73 1.43 -14.46 1.07
C ILE A 73 1.92 -15.33 -0.07
N THR A 74 3.12 -15.06 -0.56
CA THR A 74 3.75 -15.87 -1.59
C THR A 74 4.77 -16.80 -0.95
N VAL A 75 4.57 -18.12 -1.05
CA VAL A 75 5.59 -19.11 -0.68
C VAL A 75 6.56 -19.22 -1.85
N THR A 76 7.81 -18.81 -1.63
CA THR A 76 8.86 -18.79 -2.66
C THR A 76 9.88 -19.91 -2.47
N GLN A 77 9.87 -20.56 -1.30
CA GLN A 77 10.77 -21.65 -0.98
C GLN A 77 10.02 -22.70 -0.15
N SER A 78 10.11 -23.96 -0.58
CA SER A 78 9.55 -25.12 0.12
C SER A 78 10.30 -26.38 -0.33
N PRO A 79 10.44 -27.42 0.53
CA PRO A 79 10.88 -28.75 0.10
C PRO A 79 9.86 -29.45 -0.82
N TYR A 80 8.62 -28.95 -0.88
CA TYR A 80 7.54 -29.50 -1.70
C TYR A 80 7.08 -28.46 -2.72
N ASP A 81 7.28 -28.75 -4.01
CA ASP A 81 6.96 -27.83 -5.12
C ASP A 81 5.47 -27.44 -5.15
N VAL A 82 4.58 -28.32 -4.69
CA VAL A 82 3.13 -28.04 -4.68
C VAL A 82 2.79 -26.84 -3.81
N MET A 83 3.57 -26.63 -2.75
CA MET A 83 3.36 -25.55 -1.78
C MET A 83 3.86 -24.18 -2.27
N LEU A 84 4.41 -24.07 -3.48
CA LEU A 84 4.91 -22.81 -4.02
C LEU A 84 3.75 -22.01 -4.64
N GLY A 85 3.77 -20.69 -4.44
CA GLY A 85 2.79 -19.79 -5.06
C GLY A 85 2.10 -18.88 -4.08
N ASP A 86 1.02 -18.25 -4.56
CA ASP A 86 0.28 -17.25 -3.82
C ASP A 86 -0.83 -17.89 -2.97
N TYR A 87 -0.85 -17.50 -1.72
CA TYR A 87 -1.87 -17.82 -0.73
C TYR A 87 -2.61 -16.54 -0.43
N THR A 88 -3.90 -16.55 -0.71
CA THR A 88 -4.81 -15.46 -0.41
C THR A 88 -5.68 -15.84 0.77
N PHE A 89 -6.29 -14.84 1.37
CA PHE A 89 -7.25 -15.12 2.41
C PHE A 89 -8.53 -15.70 1.81
N ASP A 90 -8.95 -16.87 2.27
CA ASP A 90 -10.18 -17.51 1.81
C ASP A 90 -10.97 -18.12 2.98
N PHE A 91 -12.10 -17.48 3.31
CA PHE A 91 -13.05 -17.97 4.32
C PHE A 91 -13.97 -19.09 3.81
N SER A 92 -13.98 -19.38 2.51
CA SER A 92 -14.89 -20.35 1.90
C SER A 92 -14.39 -21.78 2.02
N ALA A 93 -13.09 -21.96 2.21
CA ALA A 93 -12.51 -23.24 2.57
C ALA A 93 -13.01 -23.60 3.98
N GLY A 94 -13.81 -24.65 4.09
CA GLY A 94 -14.39 -25.16 5.35
C GLY A 94 -13.37 -25.69 6.37
N ALA A 95 -12.23 -25.03 6.54
CA ALA A 95 -11.26 -25.22 7.60
C ALA A 95 -11.96 -24.90 8.93
N GLY A 96 -12.45 -25.94 9.59
CA GLY A 96 -13.39 -25.84 10.69
C GLY A 96 -12.92 -25.15 11.97
N TYR A 97 -11.80 -24.42 12.03
CA TYR A 97 -11.33 -23.66 13.21
C TYR A 97 -10.29 -22.58 12.84
N PRO A 98 -10.20 -21.40 13.53
CA PRO A 98 -10.89 -21.02 14.77
C PRO A 98 -11.69 -19.69 14.72
N SER A 99 -12.51 -19.51 15.76
CA SER A 99 -13.50 -18.46 15.98
C SER A 99 -12.99 -17.10 16.51
N ASN A 100 -11.69 -16.82 16.43
CA ASN A 100 -11.13 -15.57 16.94
C ASN A 100 -10.40 -14.89 15.79
N GLN A 101 -11.06 -13.88 15.21
CA GLN A 101 -10.67 -13.18 13.99
C GLN A 101 -9.16 -12.94 13.89
N ASP A 102 -8.58 -13.54 12.87
CA ASP A 102 -7.18 -13.42 12.47
C ASP A 102 -6.83 -11.94 12.31
N THR A 103 -6.22 -11.37 13.34
CA THR A 103 -5.93 -9.95 13.42
C THR A 103 -4.45 -9.76 13.14
N TYR A 104 -4.11 -9.19 11.98
CA TYR A 104 -2.87 -8.44 11.92
C TYR A 104 -3.19 -6.96 12.19
N SER A 105 -2.23 -6.26 12.77
CA SER A 105 -2.28 -4.80 12.88
C SER A 105 -0.98 -4.23 12.35
N ALA A 106 -1.07 -3.28 11.41
CA ALA A 106 0.07 -2.52 10.94
C ALA A 106 -0.10 -1.07 11.41
N SER A 107 0.73 -0.64 12.36
CA SER A 107 0.67 0.73 12.87
C SER A 107 2.07 1.22 13.26
N ASN A 108 2.40 2.44 12.87
CA ASN A 108 3.69 3.07 13.19
C ASN A 108 4.89 2.22 12.74
N SER A 109 4.81 1.61 11.55
CA SER A 109 5.82 0.67 11.02
C SER A 109 6.02 -0.61 11.85
N VAL A 110 5.10 -0.92 12.76
CA VAL A 110 5.07 -2.18 13.51
C VAL A 110 3.93 -3.04 12.96
N VAL A 111 4.28 -4.22 12.46
CA VAL A 111 3.32 -5.24 12.06
C VAL A 111 3.24 -6.28 13.17
N THR A 112 2.06 -6.45 13.75
CA THR A 112 1.77 -7.50 14.72
C THR A 112 0.86 -8.51 14.06
N PHE A 113 1.21 -9.79 14.13
CA PHE A 113 0.37 -10.87 13.65
C PHE A 113 -0.23 -11.64 14.83
N ALA A 114 -1.54 -11.91 14.78
CA ALA A 114 -2.16 -12.97 15.57
C ALA A 114 -2.02 -14.33 14.86
N ASN A 115 -2.75 -15.34 15.32
CA ASN A 115 -2.92 -16.56 14.54
C ASN A 115 -3.57 -16.19 13.20
N PHE A 116 -3.13 -16.81 12.10
CA PHE A 116 -3.76 -16.65 10.79
C PHE A 116 -3.61 -17.90 9.91
N ILE A 117 -4.61 -18.12 9.05
CA ILE A 117 -4.70 -19.24 8.10
C ILE A 117 -5.00 -18.68 6.71
N TYR A 118 -4.21 -19.05 5.71
CA TYR A 118 -4.40 -18.69 4.31
C TYR A 118 -4.51 -19.95 3.47
N ALA A 119 -5.22 -19.84 2.35
CA ALA A 119 -5.33 -20.92 1.39
C ALA A 119 -5.00 -20.44 -0.03
N ASN A 120 -4.50 -21.33 -0.87
CA ASN A 120 -4.38 -21.07 -2.30
C ASN A 120 -5.55 -21.70 -3.06
N GLU A 121 -5.66 -21.41 -4.36
CA GLU A 121 -6.71 -21.96 -5.24
C GLU A 121 -6.67 -23.50 -5.32
N MET A 122 -5.54 -24.11 -4.96
CA MET A 122 -5.38 -25.55 -4.91
C MET A 122 -5.90 -26.17 -3.59
N GLY A 123 -6.34 -25.38 -2.61
CA GLY A 123 -6.81 -25.89 -1.32
C GLY A 123 -5.68 -26.33 -0.39
N GLU A 124 -4.50 -25.73 -0.56
CA GLU A 124 -3.38 -25.87 0.36
C GLU A 124 -3.44 -24.79 1.41
N PHE A 125 -2.97 -25.10 2.60
CA PHE A 125 -3.12 -24.23 3.76
C PHE A 125 -1.77 -23.81 4.31
N LEU A 126 -1.65 -22.52 4.57
CA LEU A 126 -0.53 -21.91 5.26
C LEU A 126 -1.05 -21.36 6.60
N THR A 127 -0.51 -21.86 7.70
CA THR A 127 -0.90 -21.48 9.05
C THR A 127 0.28 -20.90 9.81
N PHE A 128 0.06 -19.78 10.48
CA PHE A 128 0.96 -19.23 11.47
C PHE A 128 0.17 -19.08 12.77
N GLY A 129 0.56 -19.78 13.83
CA GLY A 129 -0.13 -19.61 15.09
C GLY A 129 0.02 -20.76 16.08
N THR A 130 -0.87 -20.75 17.07
CA THR A 130 -0.98 -21.80 18.09
C THR A 130 -1.76 -23.01 17.58
N HIS A 131 -1.23 -24.22 17.79
CA HIS A 131 -2.02 -25.44 17.62
C HIS A 131 -3.16 -25.49 18.67
N PRO A 132 -4.43 -25.65 18.27
CA PRO A 132 -5.58 -25.65 19.17
C PRO A 132 -5.55 -26.71 20.30
N THR A 133 -4.78 -27.78 20.18
CA THR A 133 -4.77 -28.89 21.14
C THR A 133 -3.48 -28.99 21.96
N GLY A 134 -2.44 -28.22 21.65
CA GLY A 134 -1.10 -28.40 22.23
C GLY A 134 -0.38 -27.14 22.70
N GLY A 135 -0.89 -25.94 22.40
CA GLY A 135 -0.27 -24.67 22.85
C GLY A 135 1.09 -24.35 22.23
N SER A 136 1.62 -25.19 21.34
CA SER A 136 2.84 -24.92 20.58
C SER A 136 2.54 -23.92 19.46
N PHE A 137 3.38 -22.90 19.33
CA PHE A 137 3.37 -21.93 18.24
C PHE A 137 4.24 -22.48 17.11
N TYR A 138 3.69 -22.63 15.90
CA TYR A 138 4.53 -23.00 14.77
C TYR A 138 3.94 -22.55 13.43
N PRO A 139 4.81 -22.28 12.44
CA PRO A 139 4.40 -22.24 11.06
C PRO A 139 4.14 -23.65 10.54
N GLN A 140 3.12 -23.80 9.71
CA GLN A 140 2.81 -25.05 9.02
C GLN A 140 2.27 -24.77 7.62
N LEU A 141 2.75 -25.52 6.64
CA LEU A 141 2.16 -25.65 5.31
C LEU A 141 1.63 -27.08 5.14
N ILE A 142 0.40 -27.20 4.65
CA ILE A 142 -0.28 -28.47 4.43
C ILE A 142 -0.87 -28.47 3.02
N SER A 143 -0.53 -29.49 2.23
CA SER A 143 -1.28 -29.80 1.01
C SER A 143 -2.18 -31.01 1.27
N TYR A 144 -3.49 -30.80 1.37
CA TYR A 144 -4.43 -31.92 1.56
C TYR A 144 -4.58 -32.79 0.30
N ASN A 145 -4.21 -32.26 -0.86
CA ASN A 145 -4.26 -33.01 -2.11
C ASN A 145 -3.15 -34.06 -2.20
N THR A 146 -1.93 -33.70 -1.79
CA THR A 146 -0.76 -34.60 -1.85
C THR A 146 -0.46 -35.29 -0.52
N GLY A 147 -0.99 -34.77 0.59
CA GLY A 147 -0.64 -35.24 1.93
C GLY A 147 0.75 -34.82 2.37
N GLU A 148 1.35 -33.80 1.74
CA GLU A 148 2.66 -33.24 2.08
C GLU A 148 2.54 -32.13 3.13
N TRP A 149 3.49 -32.12 4.07
CA TRP A 149 3.46 -31.29 5.29
C TRP A 149 4.85 -30.72 5.52
N ALA A 150 4.94 -29.40 5.72
CA ALA A 150 6.16 -28.73 6.13
C ALA A 150 5.88 -27.90 7.40
N TYR A 151 6.67 -28.07 8.45
CA TYR A 151 6.36 -27.48 9.76
C TYR A 151 7.59 -27.30 10.66
N ASN A 152 7.53 -26.36 11.60
CA ASN A 152 8.59 -26.17 12.59
C ASN A 152 8.07 -26.10 14.02
N MET A 153 8.19 -27.20 14.79
CA MET A 153 7.70 -27.24 16.18
C MET A 153 8.67 -26.66 17.22
N THR A 154 9.91 -26.37 16.84
CA THR A 154 11.01 -26.13 17.79
C THR A 154 11.55 -24.71 17.74
N ALA A 155 11.46 -24.06 16.58
CA ALA A 155 11.88 -22.70 16.33
C ALA A 155 10.72 -21.90 15.74
N GLY A 156 10.51 -20.69 16.26
CA GLY A 156 9.54 -19.76 15.70
C GLY A 156 9.90 -19.32 14.27
N VAL A 157 8.96 -18.67 13.61
CA VAL A 157 9.19 -18.03 12.30
C VAL A 157 10.14 -16.85 12.45
N GLN A 158 11.08 -16.76 11.53
CA GLN A 158 11.92 -15.58 11.38
C GLN A 158 11.25 -14.64 10.38
N PHE A 159 11.10 -13.38 10.79
CA PHE A 159 10.64 -12.29 9.93
C PHE A 159 11.80 -11.35 9.65
N SER A 160 11.93 -10.88 8.41
CA SER A 160 12.91 -9.85 8.07
C SER A 160 12.54 -8.53 8.74
N ALA A 161 13.47 -7.57 8.75
CA ALA A 161 13.09 -6.19 9.03
C ALA A 161 12.00 -5.76 8.02
N VAL A 162 10.96 -5.09 8.52
CA VAL A 162 9.93 -4.49 7.67
C VAL A 162 10.59 -3.35 6.91
N THR A 163 10.67 -3.46 5.58
CA THR A 163 11.00 -2.33 4.74
C THR A 163 9.70 -1.65 4.34
N ALA A 164 9.41 -0.50 4.94
CA ALA A 164 8.41 0.39 4.40
C ALA A 164 8.91 0.83 3.02
N ALA A 165 8.17 0.52 1.96
CA ALA A 165 8.41 1.18 0.69
C ALA A 165 7.97 2.63 0.90
N GLU A 166 8.92 3.54 1.13
CA GLU A 166 8.60 4.95 1.14
C GLU A 166 7.96 5.26 -0.22
N PRO A 167 6.71 5.78 -0.25
CA PRO A 167 6.12 6.19 -1.51
C PRO A 167 7.10 7.16 -2.17
N ALA A 168 7.46 6.90 -3.43
CA ALA A 168 8.40 7.73 -4.17
C ALA A 168 7.97 9.19 -3.97
N GLY A 169 8.79 9.97 -3.27
CA GLY A 169 8.40 11.26 -2.74
C GLY A 169 7.78 12.10 -3.84
N VAL A 170 6.45 12.23 -3.80
CA VAL A 170 5.75 13.12 -4.72
C VAL A 170 6.30 14.51 -4.40
N PRO A 171 6.77 15.29 -5.39
CA PRO A 171 7.25 16.63 -5.12
C PRO A 171 6.19 17.35 -4.32
N GLU A 172 6.55 17.83 -3.12
CA GLU A 172 5.57 18.37 -2.19
C GLU A 172 4.73 19.46 -2.89
N PRO A 173 3.47 19.71 -2.47
CA PRO A 173 2.62 20.74 -3.09
C PRO A 173 3.33 22.11 -3.22
N ALA A 174 4.24 22.43 -2.30
CA ALA A 174 5.10 23.60 -2.36
C ALA A 174 6.04 23.60 -3.58
N THR A 175 6.59 22.44 -3.96
CA THR A 175 7.44 22.28 -5.15
C THR A 175 6.67 22.56 -6.42
N TRP A 176 5.43 22.05 -6.54
CA TRP A 176 4.56 22.35 -7.67
C TRP A 176 4.20 23.83 -7.72
N ALA A 177 3.88 24.43 -6.57
CA ALA A 177 3.60 25.85 -6.47
C ALA A 177 4.80 26.71 -6.90
N ILE A 178 6.02 26.31 -6.54
CA ILE A 178 7.26 26.99 -6.98
C ILE A 178 7.49 26.79 -8.48
N MET A 179 7.28 25.60 -9.03
CA MET A 179 7.41 25.35 -10.48
C MET A 179 6.41 26.18 -11.29
N ILE A 180 5.13 26.15 -10.90
CA ILE A 180 4.06 26.91 -11.55
C ILE A 180 4.30 28.42 -11.38
N GLY A 181 4.66 28.85 -10.17
CA GLY A 181 4.98 30.25 -9.89
C GLY A 181 6.18 30.75 -10.70
N GLY A 182 7.24 29.95 -10.79
CA GLY A 182 8.42 30.24 -11.60
C GLY A 182 8.09 30.38 -13.09
N LEU A 183 7.34 29.42 -13.65
CA LEU A 183 6.87 29.46 -15.03
C LEU A 183 5.96 30.67 -15.29
N GLY A 184 5.07 30.98 -14.35
CA GLY A 184 4.20 32.15 -14.40
C GLY A 184 4.98 33.46 -14.44
N LEU A 185 6.02 33.60 -13.61
CA LEU A 185 6.92 34.76 -13.58
C LEU A 185 7.69 34.93 -14.89
N VAL A 186 8.25 33.84 -15.42
CA VAL A 186 8.95 33.83 -16.72
C VAL A 186 8.01 34.26 -17.84
N GLY A 187 6.81 33.68 -17.90
CA GLY A 187 5.78 34.05 -18.88
C GLY A 187 5.34 35.51 -18.76
N ALA A 188 5.13 36.01 -17.54
CA ALA A 188 4.78 37.42 -17.29
C ALA A 188 5.89 38.37 -17.76
N ARG A 189 7.16 38.02 -17.52
CA ARG A 189 8.32 38.80 -17.98
C ARG A 189 8.43 38.86 -19.50
N MET A 190 8.17 37.75 -20.19
CA MET A 190 8.16 37.71 -21.65
C MET A 190 7.05 38.58 -22.26
N ARG A 191 5.85 38.60 -21.66
CA ARG A 191 4.74 39.45 -22.13
C ARG A 191 5.04 40.95 -22.00
N ARG A 192 5.69 41.38 -20.91
CA ARG A 192 6.05 42.80 -20.71
C ARG A 192 7.00 43.34 -21.78
N ARG A 193 7.90 42.53 -22.33
CA ARG A 193 8.86 42.97 -23.36
C ARG A 193 8.23 43.25 -24.73
N ARG A 194 7.06 42.67 -25.03
CA ARG A 194 6.40 42.86 -26.34
C ARG A 194 5.65 44.20 -26.46
N GLY A 195 5.26 44.82 -25.34
CA GLY A 195 4.48 46.07 -25.37
C GLY A 195 5.31 47.32 -25.71
N THR A 196 6.62 47.30 -25.48
CA THR A 196 7.48 48.48 -25.64
C THR A 196 7.99 48.71 -27.05
N THR A 197 7.88 47.73 -27.96
CA THR A 197 8.37 47.87 -29.34
C THR A 197 7.35 48.46 -30.33
N ALA A 198 6.09 48.68 -29.93
CA ALA A 198 5.03 49.15 -30.83
C ALA A 198 4.87 50.69 -30.91
N ALA A 199 5.63 51.47 -30.14
CA ALA A 199 5.47 52.93 -30.04
C ALA A 199 6.55 53.76 -30.79
N ALA A 200 7.32 53.14 -31.70
CA ALA A 200 8.42 53.79 -32.42
C ALA A 200 8.21 53.88 -33.95
N ALA A 201 6.97 53.89 -34.44
CA ALA A 201 6.63 54.08 -35.85
C ALA A 201 5.64 55.23 -36.04
#